data_AF-A0A0W8IGE7-F1
#
_entry.id   AF-A0A0W8IGE7-F1
#
_cell.length_a   1.000
_cell.length_b   1.000
_cell.length_c   1.000
_cell.angle_alpha   90.00
_cell.angle_beta   90.00
_cell.angle_gamma   90.00
#
_symmetry.space_group_name_H-M   'P 1'
#
loop_
_entity.id
_entity.type
_entity.pdbx_description
1 polymer ?
#
loop_
_entity_poly.entity_id
_entity_poly.type
_entity_poly.pdbx_seq_one_letter_code
_entity_poly.pdbx_strand_id
1 'polypeptide(L)'
;MSLTVNIYRLTEPHKLIRPDGTLARNRDGQDIYQPALLDQLANATKSSRGGGQDHNDMPIPINTRAIDLWKQLDTEVRQVTLDRYGHARGHLGALLTRWKSEGDTAWIAHLEHITMDIIDRIETMFDPPPKRRTLKQPCPACGELWTLNIEGERVHCLTAGTHNDDGTLRNPGDCEATCAACEAEWHGEDLVWLLNAIDAPARETTPV
;
A
#
# COMPACT_ATOMS: atom_id res chain seq x y z
N MET A 1 2.71 16.39 0.52
CA MET A 1 1.41 16.66 -0.15
C MET A 1 0.56 17.44 0.84
N SER A 2 -0.23 18.45 0.44
CA SER A 2 -0.98 19.27 1.42
C SER A 2 -2.27 18.60 1.88
N LEU A 3 -2.76 18.96 3.07
CA LEU A 3 -3.96 18.37 3.68
C LEU A 3 -5.17 18.42 2.74
N THR A 4 -5.38 19.58 2.10
CA THR A 4 -6.48 19.78 1.15
C THR A 4 -6.40 18.83 -0.04
N VAL A 5 -5.19 18.59 -0.55
CA VAL A 5 -4.97 17.64 -1.66
C VAL A 5 -5.25 16.22 -1.20
N ASN A 6 -4.78 15.84 0.00
CA ASN A 6 -5.02 14.50 0.53
C ASN A 6 -6.52 14.23 0.72
N ILE A 7 -7.25 15.16 1.35
CA ILE A 7 -8.69 15.02 1.56
C ILE A 7 -9.42 14.99 0.22
N TYR A 8 -9.03 15.82 -0.75
CA TYR A 8 -9.61 15.79 -2.09
C TYR A 8 -9.45 14.41 -2.77
N ARG A 9 -8.26 13.80 -2.73
CA ARG A 9 -8.04 12.43 -3.24
C ARG A 9 -8.88 11.38 -2.52
N LEU A 10 -9.05 11.53 -1.20
CA LEU A 10 -9.81 10.59 -0.37
C LEU A 10 -11.32 10.68 -0.61
N THR A 11 -11.87 11.89 -0.77
CA THR A 11 -13.32 12.13 -0.71
C THR A 11 -13.97 12.53 -2.03
N GLU A 12 -13.20 12.93 -3.04
CA GLU A 12 -13.74 13.45 -4.30
C GLU A 12 -13.14 12.75 -5.53
N PRO A 13 -13.96 12.50 -6.58
CA PRO A 13 -13.44 12.10 -7.87
C PRO A 13 -12.51 13.17 -8.43
N HIS A 14 -11.37 12.74 -8.96
CA HIS A 14 -10.34 13.64 -9.45
C HIS A 14 -9.82 13.21 -10.81
N LYS A 15 -9.29 14.17 -11.57
CA LYS A 15 -8.74 13.86 -12.89
C LYS A 15 -7.48 13.03 -12.73
N LEU A 16 -7.37 11.96 -13.50
CA LEU A 16 -6.17 11.15 -13.54
C LEU A 16 -5.06 11.95 -14.22
N ILE A 17 -3.96 12.17 -13.51
CA ILE A 17 -2.77 12.84 -14.03
C ILE A 17 -1.76 11.76 -14.39
N ARG A 18 -1.22 11.81 -15.60
CA ARG A 18 -0.16 10.90 -16.06
C ARG A 18 1.18 11.24 -15.40
N PRO A 19 2.17 10.32 -15.42
CA PRO A 19 3.51 10.59 -14.91
C PRO A 19 4.19 11.81 -15.55
N ASP A 20 3.81 12.18 -16.77
CA ASP A 20 4.30 13.37 -17.48
C ASP A 20 3.63 14.70 -17.04
N GLY A 21 2.74 14.66 -16.04
CA GLY A 21 2.00 15.81 -15.54
C GLY A 21 0.79 16.21 -16.39
N THR A 22 0.49 15.48 -17.47
CA THR A 22 -0.67 15.76 -18.33
C THR A 22 -1.95 15.08 -17.85
N LEU A 23 -3.11 15.66 -18.17
CA LEU A 23 -4.40 15.03 -17.87
C LEU A 23 -4.58 13.80 -18.77
N ALA A 24 -4.90 12.66 -18.16
CA ALA A 24 -5.24 11.47 -18.89
C ALA A 24 -6.55 11.70 -19.66
N ARG A 25 -6.53 11.40 -20.97
CA ARG A 25 -7.70 11.46 -21.84
C ARG A 25 -7.97 10.11 -22.49
N ASN A 26 -9.24 9.79 -22.68
CA ASN A 26 -9.65 8.61 -23.42
C ASN A 26 -9.45 8.80 -24.94
N ARG A 27 -9.77 7.77 -25.73
CA ARG A 27 -9.62 7.80 -27.20
C ARG A 27 -10.45 8.91 -27.87
N ASP A 28 -11.52 9.35 -27.22
CA ASP A 28 -12.42 10.40 -27.69
C ASP A 28 -12.01 11.80 -27.20
N GLY A 29 -10.88 11.92 -26.51
CA GLY A 29 -10.36 13.20 -26.01
C GLY A 29 -11.03 13.70 -24.72
N GLN A 30 -11.86 12.90 -24.07
CA GLN A 30 -12.49 13.24 -22.79
C GLN A 30 -11.53 12.97 -21.63
N ASP A 31 -11.52 13.86 -20.64
CA ASP A 31 -10.72 13.70 -19.42
C ASP A 31 -11.19 12.47 -18.63
N ILE A 32 -10.23 11.65 -18.20
CA ILE A 32 -10.46 10.45 -17.38
C ILE A 32 -10.48 10.85 -15.91
N TYR A 33 -11.52 10.42 -15.20
CA TYR A 33 -11.67 10.64 -13.76
C TYR A 33 -11.40 9.34 -13.00
N GLN A 34 -10.61 9.45 -11.94
CA GLN A 34 -10.44 8.41 -10.94
C GLN A 34 -11.47 8.63 -9.82
N PRO A 35 -12.22 7.60 -9.39
CA PRO A 35 -13.10 7.72 -8.24
C PRO A 35 -12.32 8.06 -6.96
N ALA A 36 -13.00 8.68 -5.99
CA ALA A 36 -12.42 8.93 -4.68
C ALA A 36 -11.92 7.61 -4.06
N LEU A 37 -10.80 7.63 -3.33
CA LEU A 37 -10.24 6.42 -2.73
C LEU A 37 -11.22 5.75 -1.75
N LEU A 38 -12.01 6.54 -1.01
CA LEU A 38 -13.06 5.99 -0.15
C LEU A 38 -14.21 5.38 -0.95
N ASP A 39 -14.54 5.90 -2.13
CA ASP A 39 -15.55 5.27 -2.99
C ASP A 39 -15.06 3.94 -3.55
N GLN A 40 -13.78 3.87 -3.94
CA GLN A 40 -13.14 2.63 -4.36
C GLN A 40 -13.20 1.59 -3.23
N LEU A 41 -12.77 1.97 -2.02
CA LEU A 41 -12.82 1.10 -0.83
C LEU A 41 -14.27 0.69 -0.50
N ALA A 42 -15.21 1.63 -0.50
CA ALA A 42 -16.63 1.35 -0.24
C ALA A 42 -17.20 0.37 -1.27
N ASN A 43 -16.84 0.49 -2.54
CA ASN A 43 -17.29 -0.43 -3.58
C ASN A 43 -16.66 -1.82 -3.41
N ALA A 44 -15.39 -1.92 -2.99
CA ALA A 44 -14.75 -3.20 -2.69
C ALA A 44 -15.42 -3.96 -1.52
N THR A 45 -16.08 -3.25 -0.59
CA THR A 45 -16.83 -3.88 0.51
C THR A 45 -18.20 -4.43 0.12
N LYS A 46 -18.75 -4.01 -1.03
CA LYS A 46 -20.08 -4.44 -1.47
C LYS A 46 -19.95 -5.74 -2.26
N SER A 47 -20.76 -6.75 -1.94
CA SER A 47 -20.98 -7.86 -2.86
C SER A 47 -21.68 -7.31 -4.10
N SER A 48 -21.08 -7.44 -5.28
CA SER A 48 -21.72 -7.07 -6.54
C SER A 48 -22.92 -7.99 -6.80
N ARG A 49 -24.09 -7.61 -6.29
CA ARG A 49 -25.37 -8.17 -6.71
C ARG A 49 -25.83 -7.35 -7.91
N GLY A 50 -25.44 -7.80 -9.10
CA GLY A 50 -25.89 -7.19 -10.35
C GLY A 50 -27.41 -7.19 -10.40
N GLY A 51 -28.01 -6.00 -10.54
CA GLY A 51 -29.41 -5.87 -10.96
C GLY A 51 -29.50 -6.27 -12.43
N GLY A 52 -29.88 -7.51 -12.69
CA GLY A 52 -29.98 -8.06 -14.03
C GLY A 52 -30.60 -9.44 -13.97
N GLN A 53 -31.77 -9.55 -14.56
CA GLN A 53 -32.56 -10.76 -14.72
C GLN A 53 -31.77 -11.79 -15.55
N ASP A 54 -31.83 -13.06 -15.13
CA ASP A 54 -31.31 -14.27 -15.75
C ASP A 54 -29.85 -14.72 -15.53
N HIS A 55 -29.77 -16.02 -15.17
CA HIS A 55 -28.65 -16.97 -15.15
C HIS A 55 -27.61 -16.91 -14.00
N ASN A 56 -27.79 -17.83 -13.03
CA ASN A 56 -26.77 -18.71 -12.40
C ASN A 56 -25.36 -18.20 -12.04
N ASP A 57 -25.13 -16.89 -11.94
CA ASP A 57 -23.82 -16.37 -11.58
C ASP A 57 -23.66 -16.34 -10.05
N MET A 58 -22.65 -17.03 -9.55
CA MET A 58 -22.38 -17.10 -8.11
C MET A 58 -22.11 -15.68 -7.58
N PRO A 59 -22.62 -15.35 -6.38
CA PRO A 59 -22.36 -14.04 -5.79
C PRO A 59 -20.85 -13.83 -5.64
N ILE A 60 -20.36 -12.69 -6.15
CA ILE A 60 -18.95 -12.30 -6.01
C ILE A 60 -18.63 -12.22 -4.51
N PRO A 61 -17.59 -12.93 -4.04
CA PRO A 61 -17.22 -12.93 -2.63
C PRO A 61 -16.84 -11.52 -2.17
N ILE A 62 -17.35 -11.15 -1.00
CA ILE A 62 -17.04 -9.89 -0.33
C ILE A 62 -15.54 -9.83 -0.02
N ASN A 63 -14.88 -8.73 -0.36
CA ASN A 63 -13.49 -8.52 0.02
C ASN A 63 -13.41 -8.19 1.53
N THR A 64 -13.12 -9.21 2.34
CA THR A 64 -13.03 -9.07 3.81
C THR A 64 -11.93 -8.10 4.24
N ARG A 65 -10.80 -8.05 3.50
CA ARG A 65 -9.71 -7.10 3.78
C ARG A 65 -10.16 -5.65 3.62
N ALA A 66 -10.99 -5.36 2.61
CA ALA A 66 -11.55 -4.02 2.42
C ALA A 66 -12.48 -3.62 3.58
N ILE A 67 -13.26 -4.57 4.13
CA ILE A 67 -14.12 -4.31 5.28
C ILE A 67 -13.29 -4.00 6.53
N ASP A 68 -12.25 -4.79 6.77
CA ASP A 68 -11.40 -4.60 7.95
C ASP A 68 -10.63 -3.28 7.86
N LEU A 69 -10.07 -2.96 6.69
CA LEU A 69 -9.45 -1.66 6.45
C LEU A 69 -10.44 -0.52 6.66
N TRP A 70 -11.66 -0.61 6.11
CA TRP A 70 -12.70 0.42 6.31
C TRP A 70 -12.98 0.66 7.80
N LYS A 71 -13.13 -0.40 8.60
CA LYS A 71 -13.37 -0.28 10.05
C LYS A 71 -12.21 0.34 10.80
N GLN A 72 -10.97 -0.03 10.45
CA GLN A 72 -9.77 0.56 11.05
C GLN A 72 -9.72 2.06 10.76
N LEU A 73 -9.93 2.46 9.50
CA LEU A 73 -9.96 3.85 9.08
C LEU A 73 -11.06 4.66 9.76
N ASP A 74 -12.28 4.11 9.83
CA ASP A 74 -13.40 4.79 10.52
C ASP A 74 -13.11 4.97 12.02
N THR A 75 -12.53 3.98 12.68
CA THR A 75 -12.14 4.05 14.10
C THR A 75 -11.08 5.12 14.34
N GLU A 76 -10.01 5.10 13.53
CA GLU A 76 -8.89 6.03 13.62
C GLU A 76 -9.33 7.48 13.37
N VAL A 77 -10.04 7.74 12.27
CA VAL A 77 -10.53 9.08 11.93
C VAL A 77 -11.51 9.60 12.98
N ARG A 78 -12.37 8.74 13.53
CA ARG A 78 -13.26 9.13 14.64
C ARG A 78 -12.49 9.50 15.88
N GLN A 79 -11.48 8.72 16.25
CA GLN A 79 -10.68 8.99 17.44
C GLN A 79 -9.96 10.34 17.31
N VAL A 80 -9.26 10.57 16.19
CA VAL A 80 -8.58 11.85 15.91
C VAL A 80 -9.56 13.02 15.91
N THR A 81 -10.74 12.84 15.31
CA THR A 81 -11.79 13.89 15.30
C THR A 81 -12.34 14.15 16.69
N LEU A 82 -12.53 13.11 17.50
CA LEU A 82 -13.01 13.23 18.88
C LEU A 82 -11.98 13.99 19.73
N ASP A 83 -10.71 13.65 19.59
CA ASP A 83 -9.61 14.28 20.34
C ASP A 83 -9.47 15.77 19.98
N ARG A 84 -9.61 16.12 18.70
CA ARG A 84 -9.51 17.52 18.24
C ARG A 84 -10.75 18.35 18.54
N TYR A 85 -11.94 17.83 18.25
CA TYR A 85 -13.18 18.63 18.23
C TYR A 85 -14.14 18.31 19.37
N GLY A 86 -13.84 17.32 20.21
CA GLY A 86 -14.72 16.85 21.30
C GLY A 86 -15.95 16.07 20.81
N HIS A 87 -16.09 15.84 19.50
CA HIS A 87 -17.18 15.05 18.94
C HIS A 87 -16.85 14.52 17.54
N ALA A 88 -17.29 13.29 17.23
CA ALA A 88 -17.11 12.64 15.94
C ALA A 88 -18.44 12.14 15.35
N ARG A 89 -19.25 13.05 14.80
CA ARG A 89 -20.55 12.75 14.19
C ARG A 89 -20.46 12.76 12.66
N GLY A 90 -21.09 11.79 12.02
CA GLY A 90 -21.11 11.63 10.57
C GLY A 90 -20.39 10.37 10.10
N HIS A 91 -20.44 10.14 8.79
CA HIS A 91 -19.69 9.08 8.11
C HIS A 91 -18.24 9.52 7.84
N LEU A 92 -17.35 8.56 7.60
CA LEU A 92 -15.91 8.75 7.38
C LEU A 92 -15.58 9.94 6.46
N GLY A 93 -16.15 10.00 5.25
CA GLY A 93 -15.91 11.10 4.31
C GLY A 93 -16.30 12.49 4.83
N ALA A 94 -17.36 12.61 5.64
CA ALA A 94 -17.77 13.88 6.23
C ALA A 94 -16.81 14.32 7.35
N LEU A 95 -16.29 13.37 8.13
CA LEU A 95 -15.28 13.64 9.15
C LEU A 95 -13.99 14.15 8.50
N LEU A 96 -13.52 13.48 7.44
CA LEU A 96 -12.35 13.91 6.67
C LEU A 96 -12.55 15.28 6.01
N THR A 97 -13.72 15.54 5.42
CA THR A 97 -14.01 16.84 4.82
C THR A 97 -13.94 17.98 5.83
N ARG A 98 -14.33 17.73 7.09
CA ARG A 98 -14.24 18.71 8.18
C ARG A 98 -12.80 19.16 8.42
N TRP A 99 -11.82 18.28 8.26
CA TRP A 99 -10.40 18.62 8.48
C TRP A 99 -9.88 19.70 7.51
N LYS A 100 -10.55 19.94 6.37
CA LYS A 100 -10.23 21.04 5.45
C LYS A 100 -10.33 22.42 6.10
N SER A 101 -11.16 22.57 7.14
CA SER A 101 -11.34 23.84 7.85
C SER A 101 -10.39 24.01 9.04
N GLU A 102 -9.43 23.10 9.24
CA GLU A 102 -8.45 23.23 10.31
C GLU A 102 -7.54 24.43 10.06
N GLY A 103 -7.36 25.26 11.09
CA GLY A 103 -6.59 26.51 11.00
C GLY A 103 -5.29 26.48 11.79
N ASP A 104 -5.14 25.52 12.70
CA ASP A 104 -3.94 25.34 13.50
C ASP A 104 -2.87 24.57 12.72
N THR A 105 -1.73 25.21 12.47
CA THR A 105 -0.65 24.68 11.63
C THR A 105 -0.05 23.38 12.17
N ALA A 106 0.04 23.21 13.49
CA ALA A 106 0.57 21.98 14.07
C ALA A 106 -0.39 20.80 13.83
N TRP A 107 -1.69 21.08 13.95
CA TRP A 107 -2.72 20.10 13.64
C TRP A 107 -2.81 19.81 12.15
N ILE A 108 -2.66 20.81 11.28
CA ILE A 108 -2.61 20.59 9.83
C ILE A 108 -1.51 19.58 9.50
N ALA A 109 -0.28 19.77 10.00
CA ALA A 109 0.82 18.83 9.74
C ALA A 109 0.54 17.41 10.26
N HIS A 110 -0.09 17.29 11.44
CA HIS A 110 -0.49 15.99 11.99
C HIS A 110 -1.56 15.30 11.12
N LEU A 111 -2.59 16.04 10.69
CA LEU A 111 -3.64 15.54 9.82
C LEU A 111 -3.11 15.23 8.40
N GLU A 112 -2.11 15.96 7.91
CA GLU A 112 -1.41 15.65 6.67
C GLU A 112 -0.76 14.28 6.73
N HIS A 113 -0.04 13.99 7.81
CA HIS A 113 0.58 12.69 8.00
C HIS A 113 -0.45 11.56 8.06
N ILE A 114 -1.50 11.71 8.88
CA ILE A 114 -2.59 10.72 8.97
C ILE A 114 -3.23 10.50 7.60
N THR A 115 -3.57 11.57 6.88
CA THR A 115 -4.23 11.43 5.58
C THR A 115 -3.33 10.82 4.51
N MET A 116 -2.00 11.02 4.58
CA MET A 116 -1.04 10.30 3.74
C MET A 116 -1.04 8.80 4.06
N ASP A 117 -0.96 8.43 5.33
CA ASP A 117 -0.96 7.02 5.75
C ASP A 117 -2.27 6.31 5.33
N ILE A 118 -3.41 7.00 5.42
CA ILE A 118 -4.70 6.49 4.94
C ILE A 118 -4.67 6.25 3.43
N ILE A 119 -4.14 7.21 2.65
CA ILE A 119 -4.01 7.08 1.19
C ILE A 119 -3.15 5.84 0.87
N ASP A 120 -1.96 5.75 1.47
CA ASP A 120 -1.00 4.66 1.20
C ASP A 120 -1.61 3.30 1.54
N ARG A 121 -2.35 3.18 2.64
CA ARG A 121 -3.06 1.93 3.02
C ARG A 121 -4.14 1.54 2.03
N ILE A 122 -4.91 2.50 1.51
CA ILE A 122 -5.95 2.21 0.50
C ILE A 122 -5.29 1.84 -0.83
N GLU A 123 -4.28 2.59 -1.27
CA GLU A 123 -3.56 2.33 -2.52
C GLU A 123 -2.88 0.95 -2.48
N THR A 124 -2.16 0.63 -1.40
CA THR A 124 -1.54 -0.70 -1.20
C THR A 124 -2.54 -1.84 -1.26
N MET A 125 -3.82 -1.62 -0.92
CA MET A 125 -4.85 -2.65 -1.02
C MET A 125 -5.24 -2.93 -2.48
N PHE A 126 -5.29 -1.91 -3.33
CA PHE A 126 -5.72 -2.01 -4.73
C PHE A 126 -4.55 -2.30 -5.69
N ASP A 127 -3.40 -1.71 -5.40
CA ASP A 127 -2.16 -1.83 -6.16
C ASP A 127 -1.02 -2.14 -5.17
N PRO A 128 -0.99 -3.38 -4.64
CA PRO A 128 0.05 -3.75 -3.69
C PRO A 128 1.41 -3.68 -4.37
N PRO A 129 2.45 -3.17 -3.68
CA PRO A 129 3.78 -3.14 -4.25
C PRO A 129 4.20 -4.57 -4.65
N PRO A 130 4.99 -4.71 -5.73
CA PRO A 130 5.44 -6.01 -6.18
C PRO A 130 6.05 -6.82 -5.04
N LYS A 131 5.67 -8.10 -4.94
CA LYS A 131 6.22 -8.98 -3.90
C LYS A 131 7.74 -9.03 -4.00
N ARG A 132 8.42 -8.67 -2.91
CA ARG A 132 9.86 -8.86 -2.78
C ARG A 132 10.17 -10.37 -2.82
N ARG A 133 11.21 -10.75 -3.56
CA ARG A 133 11.67 -12.13 -3.64
C ARG A 133 12.33 -12.51 -2.32
N THR A 134 11.80 -13.53 -1.66
CA THR A 134 12.42 -14.09 -0.47
C THR A 134 13.74 -14.79 -0.79
N LEU A 135 14.80 -14.48 -0.06
CA LEU A 135 16.12 -15.07 -0.22
C LEU A 135 16.33 -16.13 0.87
N LYS A 136 16.77 -17.33 0.45
CA LYS A 136 16.93 -18.49 1.34
C LYS A 136 18.28 -18.53 2.07
N GLN A 137 19.12 -17.52 1.87
CA GLN A 137 20.45 -17.43 2.47
C GLN A 137 20.41 -16.61 3.76
N PRO A 138 21.31 -16.88 4.73
CA PRO A 138 21.41 -16.06 5.93
C PRO A 138 21.83 -14.63 5.58
N CYS A 139 21.41 -13.69 6.42
CA CYS A 139 21.81 -12.30 6.35
C CYS A 139 23.35 -12.18 6.42
N PRO A 140 24.00 -11.51 5.46
CA PRO A 140 25.45 -11.31 5.49
C PRO A 140 25.93 -10.45 6.66
N ALA A 141 25.08 -9.53 7.14
CA ALA A 141 25.43 -8.59 8.20
C ALA A 141 25.27 -9.20 9.60
N CYS A 142 24.18 -9.94 9.85
CA CYS A 142 23.86 -10.47 11.18
C CYS A 142 23.86 -12.00 11.28
N GLY A 143 23.98 -12.74 10.17
CA GLY A 143 23.97 -14.21 10.13
C GLY A 143 22.60 -14.86 10.29
N GLU A 144 21.56 -14.10 10.66
CA GLU A 144 20.22 -14.65 10.84
C GLU A 144 19.62 -15.11 9.52
N LEU A 145 18.93 -16.26 9.52
CA LEU A 145 18.18 -16.76 8.36
C LEU A 145 16.68 -16.43 8.46
N TRP A 146 16.18 -16.29 9.68
CA TRP A 146 14.77 -16.15 9.98
C TRP A 146 14.53 -14.99 10.96
N THR A 147 13.39 -14.35 10.86
CA THR A 147 12.87 -13.39 11.84
C THR A 147 11.38 -13.61 12.04
N LEU A 148 10.77 -12.93 13.01
CA LEU A 148 9.33 -12.91 13.19
C LEU A 148 8.76 -11.68 12.47
N ASN A 149 7.70 -11.87 11.67
CA ASN A 149 6.95 -10.74 11.13
C ASN A 149 6.04 -10.11 12.22
N ILE A 150 5.31 -9.05 11.86
CA ILE A 150 4.37 -8.38 12.78
C ILE A 150 3.25 -9.30 13.31
N GLU A 151 2.98 -10.40 12.62
CA GLU A 151 1.98 -11.41 13.00
C GLU A 151 2.59 -12.53 13.87
N GLY A 152 3.90 -12.45 14.18
CA GLY A 152 4.63 -13.46 14.95
C GLY A 152 4.96 -14.72 14.15
N GLU A 153 4.81 -14.68 12.81
CA GLU A 153 5.14 -15.79 11.94
C GLU A 153 6.63 -15.78 11.58
N ARG A 154 7.22 -16.97 11.50
CA ARG A 154 8.62 -17.13 11.10
C ARG A 154 8.76 -16.91 9.60
N VAL A 155 9.44 -15.83 9.22
CA VAL A 155 9.72 -15.47 7.82
C VAL A 155 11.24 -15.40 7.60
N HIS A 156 11.67 -15.62 6.36
CA HIS A 156 13.08 -15.39 6.02
C HIS A 156 13.41 -13.90 6.21
N CYS A 157 14.56 -13.62 6.80
CA CYS A 157 14.94 -12.24 7.11
C CYS A 157 15.29 -11.45 5.84
N LEU A 158 15.81 -12.11 4.80
CA LEU A 158 16.39 -11.45 3.63
C LEU A 158 15.41 -11.46 2.46
N THR A 159 15.11 -10.28 1.93
CA THR A 159 14.21 -10.12 0.77
C THR A 159 14.81 -9.17 -0.26
N ALA A 160 14.57 -9.42 -1.54
CA ALA A 160 15.07 -8.63 -2.65
C ALA A 160 13.92 -7.96 -3.44
N GLY A 161 14.04 -6.67 -3.70
CA GLY A 161 13.20 -5.93 -4.65
C GLY A 161 13.70 -6.18 -6.06
N THR A 162 13.02 -7.09 -6.79
CA THR A 162 13.39 -7.46 -8.16
C THR A 162 12.48 -6.88 -9.24
N HIS A 163 11.47 -6.10 -8.85
CA HIS A 163 10.48 -5.54 -9.77
C HIS A 163 10.42 -4.02 -9.63
N ASN A 164 10.20 -3.35 -10.76
CA ASN A 164 9.82 -1.94 -10.84
C ASN A 164 8.38 -1.75 -10.36
N ASP A 165 7.97 -0.51 -10.13
CA ASP A 165 6.61 -0.16 -9.70
C ASP A 165 5.54 -0.57 -10.72
N ASP A 166 5.92 -0.66 -12.00
CA ASP A 166 5.06 -1.17 -13.09
C ASP A 166 4.99 -2.71 -13.16
N GLY A 167 5.63 -3.40 -12.21
CA GLY A 167 5.68 -4.86 -12.15
C GLY A 167 6.68 -5.51 -13.11
N THR A 168 7.44 -4.76 -13.89
CA THR A 168 8.50 -5.30 -14.75
C THR A 168 9.74 -5.68 -13.94
N LEU A 169 10.58 -6.60 -14.43
CA LEU A 169 11.82 -6.97 -13.75
C LEU A 169 12.83 -5.82 -13.80
N ARG A 170 13.44 -5.50 -12.64
CA ARG A 170 14.58 -4.59 -12.55
C ARG A 170 15.81 -5.19 -13.21
N ASN A 171 16.71 -4.35 -13.70
CA ASN A 171 18.05 -4.84 -14.07
C ASN A 171 18.77 -5.33 -12.80
N PRO A 172 19.68 -6.31 -12.90
CA PRO A 172 20.41 -6.82 -11.73
C PRO A 172 21.13 -5.73 -10.92
N GLY A 173 21.65 -4.68 -11.58
CA GLY A 173 22.31 -3.53 -10.95
C GLY A 173 21.36 -2.48 -10.37
N ASP A 174 20.06 -2.64 -10.52
CA ASP A 174 19.03 -1.77 -9.92
C ASP A 174 18.23 -2.51 -8.82
N CYS A 175 18.58 -3.77 -8.57
CA CYS A 175 18.01 -4.55 -7.49
C CYS A 175 18.46 -3.99 -6.14
N GLU A 176 17.59 -4.19 -5.16
CA GLU A 176 17.87 -3.90 -3.75
C GLU A 176 17.52 -5.13 -2.90
N ALA A 177 18.15 -5.26 -1.74
CA ALA A 177 17.82 -6.28 -0.76
C ALA A 177 17.88 -5.69 0.63
N THR A 178 17.04 -6.23 1.52
CA THR A 178 16.91 -5.74 2.88
C THR A 178 16.77 -6.93 3.84
N CYS A 179 17.36 -6.79 5.02
CA CYS A 179 17.24 -7.76 6.11
C CYS A 179 16.26 -7.27 7.18
N ALA A 180 15.14 -7.96 7.36
CA ALA A 180 14.13 -7.64 8.37
C ALA A 180 14.57 -7.90 9.83
N ALA A 181 15.75 -8.49 10.07
CA ALA A 181 16.26 -8.76 11.42
C ALA A 181 17.22 -7.67 11.93
N CYS A 182 18.07 -7.13 11.06
CA CYS A 182 19.09 -6.14 11.42
C CYS A 182 19.01 -4.85 10.61
N GLU A 183 18.00 -4.74 9.74
CA GLU A 183 17.71 -3.57 8.91
C GLU A 183 18.82 -3.20 7.92
N ALA A 184 19.80 -4.09 7.71
CA ALA A 184 20.82 -3.90 6.70
C ALA A 184 20.22 -3.89 5.29
N GLU A 185 20.72 -2.98 4.45
CA GLU A 185 20.28 -2.79 3.07
C GLU A 185 21.47 -2.94 2.10
N TRP A 186 21.21 -3.49 0.92
CA TRP A 186 22.17 -3.65 -0.17
C TRP A 186 21.55 -3.12 -1.46
N HIS A 187 22.34 -2.44 -2.29
CA HIS A 187 21.89 -1.87 -3.55
C HIS A 187 22.86 -2.15 -4.70
N GLY A 188 22.31 -2.34 -5.89
CA GLY A 188 23.03 -2.38 -7.15
C GLY A 188 24.15 -3.41 -7.26
N GLU A 189 25.39 -2.97 -7.54
CA GLU A 189 26.50 -3.90 -7.77
C GLU A 189 26.86 -4.73 -6.53
N ASP A 190 26.57 -4.21 -5.33
CA ASP A 190 26.72 -4.93 -4.06
C ASP A 190 25.74 -6.10 -3.92
N LEU A 191 24.82 -6.28 -4.87
CA LEU A 191 23.87 -7.40 -4.89
C LEU A 191 24.24 -8.50 -5.87
N VAL A 192 25.19 -8.27 -6.77
CA VAL A 192 25.60 -9.26 -7.78
C VAL A 192 26.13 -10.52 -7.10
N TRP A 193 26.90 -10.37 -6.02
CA TRP A 193 27.40 -11.52 -5.26
C TRP A 193 26.28 -12.25 -4.50
N LEU A 194 25.29 -11.51 -4.00
CA LEU A 194 24.14 -12.06 -3.26
C LEU A 194 23.25 -12.88 -4.20
N LEU A 195 22.95 -12.33 -5.39
CA LEU A 195 22.19 -13.00 -6.46
C LEU A 195 22.94 -14.23 -6.99
N ASN A 196 24.26 -14.14 -7.19
CA ASN A 196 25.09 -15.30 -7.56
C ASN A 196 25.11 -16.40 -6.47
N ALA A 197 25.07 -16.04 -5.18
CA ALA A 197 24.97 -16.98 -4.08
C ALA A 197 23.58 -17.64 -3.95
N ILE A 198 22.55 -17.05 -4.58
CA ILE A 198 21.17 -17.58 -4.62
C ILE A 198 20.98 -18.57 -5.78
N ASP A 199 21.64 -18.34 -6.93
CA ASP A 199 21.59 -19.25 -8.10
C ASP A 199 22.60 -20.40 -8.01
N ALA A 200 23.52 -20.38 -7.03
CA ALA A 200 24.41 -21.50 -6.77
C ALA A 200 23.62 -22.72 -6.24
N PRO A 201 23.74 -23.92 -6.85
CA PRO A 201 23.11 -25.12 -6.32
C PRO A 201 23.60 -25.33 -4.88
N ALA A 202 22.65 -25.62 -3.97
CA ALA A 202 22.93 -25.82 -2.56
C ALA A 202 24.12 -26.77 -2.41
N ARG A 203 25.26 -26.23 -1.95
CA ARG A 203 26.40 -27.07 -1.60
C ARG A 203 25.97 -27.87 -0.37
N GLU A 204 25.79 -29.17 -0.56
CA GLU A 204 25.62 -30.13 0.54
C GLU A 204 26.80 -29.96 1.50
N THR A 205 26.60 -29.22 2.58
CA THR A 205 27.56 -29.18 3.67
C THR A 205 27.47 -30.52 4.38
N THR A 206 28.39 -31.41 4.07
CA THR A 206 28.60 -32.65 4.81
C THR A 206 28.96 -32.28 6.25
N PRO A 207 28.20 -32.70 7.27
CA PRO A 207 28.60 -32.48 8.65
C PRO A 207 29.86 -33.30 8.94
N VAL A 208 30.83 -32.65 9.60
CA VAL A 208 32.03 -33.29 10.18
C VAL A 208 31.68 -33.95 11.49
#